data_AF-A0A645I2T9-F1
#
_entry.id   AF-A0A645I2T9-F1
#
_cell.length_a   1.000
_cell.length_b   1.000
_cell.length_c   1.000
_cell.angle_alpha   90.00
_cell.angle_beta   90.00
_cell.angle_gamma   90.00
#
_symmetry.space_group_name_H-M   'P 1'
#
loop_
_entity.id
_entity.type
_entity.pdbx_description
1 polymer ?
#
loop_
_entity_poly.entity_id
_entity_poly.type
_entity_poly.pdbx_seq_one_letter_code
_entity_poly.pdbx_strand_id
1 'polypeptide(L)'
;MAVYAAVGLAFYLTLNIVKIDEVIAKRNIDMYFAGQTESLDMEYLTTLSEDAAPAIMRLLEKDVELITRNQARIYLEAIKERYSNMEQNWQSYNLTVEKNKDLLEENKDKLQFIYN
;
A
#
# COMPACT_ATOMS: atom_id res chain seq x y z
N MET A 1 -16.29 7.07 35.51
CA MET A 1 -14.98 6.44 35.28
C MET A 1 -15.03 5.36 34.21
N ALA A 2 -15.82 4.29 34.37
CA ALA A 2 -15.90 3.21 33.37
C ALA A 2 -16.35 3.69 31.97
N VAL A 3 -17.29 4.64 31.88
CA VAL A 3 -17.76 5.19 30.59
C VAL A 3 -16.64 5.92 29.85
N TYR A 4 -15.85 6.76 30.53
CA TYR A 4 -14.72 7.46 29.90
C TYR A 4 -13.60 6.49 29.49
N ALA A 5 -13.36 5.44 30.28
CA ALA A 5 -12.42 4.39 29.93
C ALA A 5 -12.88 3.61 28.69
N ALA A 6 -14.17 3.27 28.60
CA ALA A 6 -14.76 2.61 27.45
C ALA A 6 -14.69 3.48 26.18
N VAL A 7 -14.97 4.79 26.29
CA VAL A 7 -14.85 5.74 25.17
C VAL A 7 -13.40 5.88 24.73
N GLY A 8 -12.46 6.01 25.66
CA GLY A 8 -11.02 6.08 25.36
C GLY A 8 -10.50 4.80 24.69
N LEU A 9 -10.95 3.63 25.17
CA LEU A 9 -10.61 2.34 24.57
C LEU A 9 -11.21 2.20 23.17
N ALA A 10 -12.48 2.56 22.98
CA ALA A 10 -13.12 2.53 21.67
C ALA A 10 -12.40 3.45 20.68
N PHE A 11 -12.06 4.68 21.09
CA PHE A 11 -11.28 5.61 20.28
C PHE A 11 -9.91 5.05 19.92
N TYR A 12 -9.19 4.49 20.90
CA TYR A 12 -7.89 3.86 20.67
C TYR A 12 -7.97 2.68 19.69
N LEU A 13 -8.98 1.83 19.81
CA LEU A 13 -9.21 0.72 18.89
C LEU A 13 -9.54 1.24 17.48
N THR A 14 -10.35 2.29 17.35
CA THR A 14 -10.65 2.87 16.03
C THR A 14 -9.39 3.43 15.36
N LEU A 15 -8.48 4.07 16.11
CA LEU A 15 -7.21 4.55 15.55
C LEU A 15 -6.31 3.40 15.07
N ASN A 16 -6.35 2.25 15.73
CA ASN A 16 -5.59 1.07 15.30
C ASN A 16 -6.23 0.33 14.10
N ILE A 17 -7.53 0.49 13.88
CA ILE A 17 -8.25 -0.11 12.75
C ILE A 17 -8.11 0.76 11.49
N VAL A 18 -8.04 2.08 11.64
CA VAL A 18 -7.85 2.99 10.51
C VAL A 18 -6.42 2.87 9.99
N LYS A 19 -6.29 2.25 8.82
CA LYS A 19 -5.05 2.17 8.05
C LYS A 19 -4.68 3.55 7.52
N ILE A 20 -4.10 4.39 8.37
CA ILE A 20 -3.84 5.80 8.06
C ILE A 20 -2.94 5.95 6.83
N ASP A 21 -1.96 5.06 6.68
CA ASP A 21 -1.03 5.05 5.55
C ASP A 21 -1.73 4.74 4.23
N GLU A 22 -2.73 3.84 4.22
CA GLU A 22 -3.58 3.59 3.04
C GLU A 22 -4.31 4.87 2.61
N VAL A 23 -4.88 5.59 3.59
CA VAL A 23 -5.60 6.85 3.33
C VAL A 23 -4.67 7.92 2.79
N ILE A 24 -3.48 8.05 3.36
CA ILE A 24 -2.46 9.00 2.90
C ILE A 24 -2.02 8.67 1.47
N ALA A 25 -1.66 7.41 1.20
CA ALA A 25 -1.22 6.97 -0.12
C ALA A 25 -2.31 7.18 -1.17
N LYS A 26 -3.54 6.74 -0.86
CA LYS A 26 -4.70 6.92 -1.75
C LYS A 26 -4.92 8.39 -2.10
N ARG A 27 -4.90 9.28 -1.11
CA ARG A 27 -5.13 10.71 -1.34
C ARG A 27 -4.06 11.35 -2.22
N ASN A 28 -2.79 11.06 -1.99
CA ASN A 28 -1.70 11.58 -2.81
C ASN A 28 -1.80 11.09 -4.26
N ILE A 29 -2.10 9.80 -4.44
CA ILE A 29 -2.27 9.20 -5.76
C ILE A 29 -3.52 9.73 -6.47
N ASP A 30 -4.62 9.95 -5.74
CA ASP A 30 -5.84 10.55 -6.30
C ASP A 30 -5.59 11.99 -6.76
N MET A 31 -4.81 12.77 -6.01
CA MET A 31 -4.40 14.13 -6.43
C MET A 31 -3.52 14.10 -7.68
N TYR A 32 -2.62 13.13 -7.78
CA TYR A 32 -1.78 12.91 -8.97
C TYR A 32 -2.64 12.60 -10.21
N PHE A 33 -3.56 11.63 -10.10
CA PHE A 33 -4.48 11.32 -11.21
C PHE A 33 -5.41 12.48 -11.57
N ALA A 34 -5.77 13.33 -10.60
CA ALA A 34 -6.60 14.50 -10.85
C ALA A 34 -5.84 15.70 -11.45
N GLY A 35 -4.53 15.56 -11.72
CA GLY A 35 -3.69 16.64 -12.23
C GLY A 35 -3.52 17.81 -11.25
N GLN A 36 -3.77 17.57 -9.95
CA GLN A 36 -3.61 18.58 -8.89
C GLN A 36 -2.16 18.71 -8.42
N THR A 37 -1.30 17.76 -8.80
CA THR A 37 0.14 17.80 -8.59
C THR A 37 0.84 17.36 -9.88
N GLU A 38 1.97 18.00 -10.18
CA GLU A 38 2.79 17.67 -11.34
C GLU A 38 3.65 16.43 -11.09
N SER A 39 3.96 16.13 -9.82
CA SER A 39 4.80 15.00 -9.43
C SER A 39 4.27 14.27 -8.21
N LEU A 40 4.62 12.99 -8.12
CA LEU A 40 4.30 12.12 -7.00
C LEU A 40 5.59 11.79 -6.25
N ASP A 41 5.63 12.07 -4.95
CA ASP A 41 6.78 11.72 -4.10
C ASP A 41 6.78 10.22 -3.80
N MET A 42 7.38 9.46 -4.69
CA MET A 42 7.51 8.01 -4.54
C MET A 42 8.45 7.63 -3.39
N GLU A 43 9.46 8.44 -3.09
CA GLU A 43 10.34 8.16 -1.95
C GLU A 43 9.51 8.14 -0.66
N TYR A 44 8.70 9.18 -0.44
CA TYR A 44 7.76 9.22 0.68
C TYR A 44 6.77 8.04 0.67
N LEU A 45 6.10 7.75 -0.45
CA LEU A 45 5.12 6.67 -0.51
C LEU A 45 5.70 5.29 -0.19
N THR A 46 6.96 5.04 -0.57
CA THR A 46 7.62 3.77 -0.27
C THR A 46 8.03 3.60 1.19
N THR A 47 8.06 4.69 1.98
CA THR A 47 8.30 4.64 3.43
C THR A 47 7.04 4.33 4.24
N LEU A 48 5.86 4.41 3.63
CA LEU A 48 4.60 4.07 4.27
C LEU A 48 4.50 2.57 4.51
N SER A 49 3.65 2.18 5.47
CA SER A 49 3.38 0.77 5.73
C SER A 49 2.80 0.04 4.50
N GLU A 50 2.81 -1.29 4.58
CA GLU A 50 2.30 -2.19 3.55
C GLU A 50 0.83 -1.95 3.18
N ASP A 51 0.09 -1.23 4.03
CA ASP A 51 -1.28 -0.80 3.75
C ASP A 51 -1.36 0.18 2.57
N ALA A 52 -0.25 0.80 2.14
CA ALA A 52 -0.18 1.62 0.95
C ALA A 52 -0.15 0.82 -0.37
N ALA A 53 0.13 -0.49 -0.33
CA ALA A 53 0.31 -1.31 -1.53
C ALA A 53 -0.88 -1.30 -2.50
N PRO A 54 -2.16 -1.37 -2.05
CA PRO A 54 -3.32 -1.25 -2.95
C PRO A 54 -3.39 0.08 -3.68
N ALA A 55 -3.02 1.18 -3.02
CA ALA A 55 -2.99 2.50 -3.64
C ALA A 55 -1.86 2.59 -4.67
N ILE A 56 -0.66 2.12 -4.31
CA ILE A 56 0.53 2.12 -5.19
C ILE A 56 0.34 1.21 -6.41
N MET A 57 -0.40 0.11 -6.30
CA MET A 57 -0.74 -0.78 -7.43
C MET A 57 -1.41 -0.03 -8.60
N ARG A 58 -2.19 1.00 -8.30
CA ARG A 58 -2.84 1.84 -9.33
C ARG A 58 -1.84 2.61 -10.17
N LEU A 59 -0.61 2.82 -9.69
CA LEU A 59 0.44 3.51 -10.46
C LEU A 59 1.02 2.64 -11.60
N LEU A 60 0.61 1.37 -11.70
CA LEU A 60 0.98 0.49 -12.80
C LEU A 60 0.19 0.72 -14.09
N GLU A 61 -0.80 1.61 -14.08
CA GLU A 61 -1.62 1.94 -15.25
C GLU A 61 -0.82 2.64 -16.36
N LYS A 62 -1.29 2.51 -17.61
CA LYS A 62 -0.57 2.91 -18.83
C LYS A 62 -0.42 4.43 -19.02
N ASP A 63 -1.24 5.21 -18.36
CA ASP A 63 -1.29 6.67 -18.38
C ASP A 63 -0.35 7.33 -17.35
N VAL A 64 0.15 6.56 -16.39
CA VAL A 64 1.11 7.03 -15.36
C VAL A 64 2.48 7.24 -15.98
N GLU A 65 3.22 8.27 -15.53
CA GLU A 65 4.58 8.53 -15.97
C GLU A 65 5.49 7.30 -15.81
N LEU A 66 6.35 7.03 -16.81
CA LEU A 66 7.18 5.82 -16.85
C LEU A 66 8.09 5.68 -15.61
N ILE A 67 8.66 6.79 -15.12
CA ILE A 67 9.53 6.79 -13.95
C ILE A 67 8.74 6.39 -12.70
N THR A 68 7.61 7.04 -12.44
CA THR A 68 6.70 6.73 -11.32
C THR A 68 6.21 5.28 -11.38
N ARG A 69 5.84 4.81 -12.57
CA ARG A 69 5.41 3.42 -12.79
C ARG A 69 6.51 2.42 -12.43
N ASN A 70 7.75 2.68 -12.85
CA ASN A 70 8.88 1.80 -12.55
C ASN A 70 9.22 1.80 -11.06
N GLN A 71 9.16 2.95 -10.39
CA GLN A 71 9.34 3.04 -8.93
C GLN A 71 8.26 2.25 -8.18
N ALA A 72 7.00 2.37 -8.60
CA ALA A 72 5.90 1.59 -8.03
C ALA A 72 6.12 0.09 -8.22
N ARG A 73 6.57 -0.35 -9.40
CA ARG A 73 6.90 -1.74 -9.67
C ARG A 73 8.00 -2.27 -8.75
N ILE A 74 9.12 -1.55 -8.64
CA ILE A 74 10.25 -1.92 -7.77
C ILE A 74 9.78 -2.12 -6.32
N TYR A 75 8.97 -1.19 -5.81
CA TYR A 75 8.42 -1.30 -4.47
C TYR A 75 7.53 -2.54 -4.29
N LEU A 76 6.61 -2.78 -5.23
CA LEU A 76 5.68 -3.92 -5.16
C LEU A 76 6.41 -5.27 -5.31
N GLU A 77 7.47 -5.33 -6.12
CA GLU A 77 8.34 -6.51 -6.23
C GLU A 77 9.10 -6.76 -4.93
N ALA A 78 9.67 -5.73 -4.31
CA ALA A 78 10.35 -5.86 -3.02
C ALA A 78 9.40 -6.35 -1.91
N ILE A 79 8.15 -5.89 -1.91
CA ILE A 79 7.09 -6.40 -1.02
C ILE A 79 6.81 -7.88 -1.30
N LYS A 80 6.61 -8.25 -2.57
CA LYS A 80 6.34 -9.64 -2.98
C LYS A 80 7.45 -10.58 -2.52
N GLU A 81 8.71 -10.17 -2.67
CA GLU A 81 9.87 -10.93 -2.21
C GLU A 81 9.85 -11.09 -0.69
N ARG A 82 9.64 -10.00 0.06
CA ARG A 82 9.53 -10.05 1.53
C ARG A 82 8.48 -11.06 1.98
N TYR A 83 7.29 -11.03 1.38
CA TYR A 83 6.19 -11.93 1.69
C TYR A 83 6.44 -13.40 1.33
N SER A 84 7.24 -13.65 0.30
CA SER A 84 7.63 -15.00 -0.12
C SER A 84 8.64 -15.61 0.85
N ASN A 85 9.46 -14.77 1.48
CA ASN A 85 10.45 -15.16 2.48
C ASN A 85 9.92 -15.18 3.93
N MET A 86 8.68 -14.72 4.16
CA MET A 86 8.07 -14.77 5.49
C MET A 86 7.72 -16.19 5.90
N GLU A 87 8.12 -16.57 7.11
CA GLU A 87 7.75 -17.84 7.72
C GLU A 87 6.22 -17.89 7.94
N GLN A 88 5.59 -18.97 7.46
CA GLN A 88 4.16 -19.17 7.62
C GLN A 88 3.86 -19.72 9.01
N ASN A 89 3.77 -18.81 9.97
CA ASN A 89 3.42 -19.15 11.34
C ASN A 89 2.11 -18.45 11.76
N TRP A 90 1.23 -19.17 12.45
CA TRP A 90 -0.08 -18.64 12.82
C TRP A 90 0.03 -17.52 13.87
N GLN A 91 1.07 -17.52 14.71
CA GLN A 91 1.30 -16.42 15.67
C GLN A 91 1.74 -15.11 15.00
N SER A 92 2.30 -15.15 13.79
CA SER A 92 2.71 -13.97 13.01
C SER A 92 1.72 -13.65 11.88
N TYR A 93 0.51 -14.22 11.92
CA TYR A 93 -0.50 -13.97 10.92
C TYR A 93 -0.84 -12.47 10.83
N ASN A 94 -0.86 -11.96 9.60
CA ASN A 94 -1.18 -10.58 9.30
C ASN A 94 -2.15 -10.53 8.10
N LEU A 95 -3.35 -10.03 8.35
CA LEU A 95 -4.41 -9.92 7.34
C LEU A 95 -4.05 -8.96 6.18
N THR A 96 -3.28 -7.89 6.45
CA THR A 96 -2.78 -6.99 5.39
C THR A 96 -1.86 -7.74 4.44
N VAL A 97 -0.95 -8.56 4.97
CA VAL A 97 -0.02 -9.36 4.17
C VAL A 97 -0.79 -10.32 3.27
N GLU A 98 -1.80 -11.01 3.79
CA GLU A 98 -2.64 -11.94 3.01
C GLU A 98 -3.35 -11.21 1.86
N LYS A 99 -4.05 -10.11 2.15
CA LYS A 99 -4.72 -9.31 1.12
C LYS A 99 -3.75 -8.78 0.06
N ASN A 100 -2.56 -8.36 0.48
CA ASN A 100 -1.56 -7.85 -0.43
C ASN A 100 -0.96 -8.97 -1.29
N LYS A 101 -0.81 -10.20 -0.78
CA LYS A 101 -0.42 -11.37 -1.58
C LYS A 101 -1.43 -11.64 -2.69
N ASP A 102 -2.72 -11.65 -2.36
CA ASP A 102 -3.80 -11.84 -3.34
C ASP A 102 -3.76 -10.75 -4.42
N LEU A 103 -3.67 -9.48 -3.99
CA LEU A 103 -3.56 -8.33 -4.89
C LEU A 103 -2.35 -8.44 -5.85
N LEU A 104 -1.19 -8.87 -5.34
CA LEU A 104 0.04 -9.02 -6.13
C LEU A 104 -0.08 -10.17 -7.14
N GLU A 105 -0.75 -11.26 -6.78
CA GLU A 105 -0.98 -12.39 -7.69
C GLU A 105 -1.98 -12.03 -8.80
N GLU A 106 -3.06 -11.33 -8.46
CA GLU A 106 -4.07 -10.83 -9.41
C GLU A 106 -3.46 -9.87 -10.45
N ASN A 107 -2.44 -9.10 -10.06
CA ASN A 107 -1.80 -8.09 -10.91
C ASN A 107 -0.41 -8.49 -11.43
N LYS A 108 -0.05 -9.78 -11.39
CA LYS A 108 1.29 -10.27 -11.77
C LYS A 108 1.74 -9.85 -13.17
N ASP A 109 0.81 -9.71 -14.11
CA ASP A 109 1.11 -9.30 -15.49
C ASP A 109 1.56 -7.84 -15.56
N LYS A 110 1.04 -6.98 -14.68
CA LYS A 110 1.43 -5.55 -14.59
C LYS A 110 2.80 -5.36 -13.92
N LEU A 111 3.18 -6.31 -13.06
CA LEU A 111 4.46 -6.30 -12.36
C LEU A 111 5.63 -6.66 -13.27
N GLN A 112 5.42 -7.30 -14.42
CA GLN A 112 6.51 -7.58 -15.35
C GLN A 112 7.03 -6.27 -16.00
N PHE A 113 8.36 -6.11 -16.07
CA PHE A 113 8.97 -5.02 -16.83
C PHE A 113 8.65 -5.20 -18.33
N ILE A 114 7.85 -4.30 -18.87
CA ILE A 114 7.63 -4.22 -20.32
C ILE A 114 8.81 -3.42 -20.91
N TYR A 115 9.81 -4.13 -21.43
CA TYR A 115 10.84 -3.54 -22.30
C TYR A 115 10.22 -3.35 -23.70
N ASN A 116 9.45 -2.27 -23.90
CA ASN A 116 9.02 -1.82 -25.22
C ASN A 116 9.84 -0.61 -25.66
#